data_AF-A0A7C4RLN2-F1
#
_entry.id   AF-A0A7C4RLN2-F1
#
_cell.length_a   1.000
_cell.length_b   1.000
_cell.length_c   1.000
_cell.angle_alpha   90.00
_cell.angle_beta   90.00
_cell.angle_gamma   90.00
#
_symmetry.space_group_name_H-M   'P 1'
#
loop_
_entity.id
_entity.type
_entity.pdbx_description
1 polymer ?
#
loop_
_entity_poly.entity_id
_entity_poly.type
_entity_poly.pdbx_seq_one_letter_code
_entity_poly.pdbx_strand_id
1 'polypeptide(L)'
;KIDLATEHQVEKVVKMLKADLAISAKDKIYIERLKEMIFDELDLIRIYLKEPGKEADMTVPLIIRRGFKVEDVCNKLHKDFVSKFKFCRVWGKSSKFPGQKLMLEHKLEDKDILEIHLR
;
A
#
# COMPACT_ATOMS: atom_id res chain seq x y z
N LYS A 1 5.14 11.95 25.28
CA LYS A 1 4.60 11.65 26.62
C LYS A 1 3.87 12.87 27.13
N ILE A 2 2.63 13.05 26.65
CA ILE A 2 1.78 14.18 27.08
C ILE A 2 1.24 13.99 28.49
N ASP A 3 1.36 12.77 29.03
CA ASP A 3 1.02 12.37 30.40
C ASP A 3 1.80 13.10 31.50
N LEU A 4 2.93 13.73 31.15
CA LEU A 4 3.80 14.45 32.08
C LEU A 4 3.73 15.97 31.91
N ALA A 5 2.93 16.47 30.97
CA ALA A 5 2.91 17.88 30.57
C ALA A 5 1.51 18.47 30.75
N THR A 6 1.44 19.76 31.07
CA THR A 6 0.16 20.49 31.08
C THR A 6 -0.31 20.77 29.65
N GLU A 7 -1.62 20.96 29.45
CA GLU A 7 -2.20 21.25 28.12
C GLU A 7 -1.48 22.41 27.40
N HIS A 8 -1.14 23.47 28.15
CA HIS A 8 -0.43 24.62 27.62
C HIS A 8 1.00 24.30 27.14
N GLN A 9 1.70 23.40 27.84
CA GLN A 9 3.03 22.93 27.42
C GLN A 9 2.94 22.06 26.17
N VAL A 10 1.93 21.19 26.10
CA VAL A 10 1.68 20.33 24.94
C VAL A 10 1.39 21.19 23.71
N GLU A 11 0.47 22.16 23.80
CA GLU A 11 0.15 23.05 22.69
C GLU A 11 1.37 23.85 22.20
N LYS A 12 2.19 24.37 23.12
CA LYS A 12 3.41 25.11 22.77
C LYS A 12 4.39 24.23 22.00
N VAL A 13 4.62 23.00 22.46
CA VAL A 13 5.54 22.06 21.80
C VAL A 13 4.99 21.61 20.44
N VAL A 14 3.70 21.30 20.34
CA VAL A 14 3.04 20.94 19.07
C VAL A 14 3.19 22.05 18.04
N LYS A 15 2.94 23.32 18.43
CA LYS A 15 3.12 24.48 17.54
C LYS A 15 4.58 24.70 17.16
N MET A 16 5.51 24.58 18.11
CA MET A 16 6.94 24.79 17.88
C MET A 16 7.53 23.76 16.92
N LEU A 17 7.19 22.49 17.10
CA LEU A 17 7.72 21.39 16.30
C LEU A 17 6.90 21.13 15.03
N LYS A 18 5.74 21.80 14.88
CA LYS A 18 4.73 21.48 13.86
C LYS A 18 4.40 19.98 13.86
N ALA A 19 4.28 19.40 15.06
CA ALA A 19 4.03 17.97 15.20
C ALA A 19 2.59 17.64 14.77
N ASP A 20 2.42 16.58 13.98
CA ASP A 20 1.12 16.18 13.46
C ASP A 20 0.20 15.63 14.57
N LEU A 21 0.77 14.95 15.57
CA LEU A 21 0.04 14.39 16.69
C LEU A 21 0.90 14.25 17.95
N ALA A 22 0.34 14.60 19.11
CA ALA A 22 0.94 14.33 20.41
C ALA A 22 0.20 13.17 21.08
N ILE A 23 0.90 12.20 21.67
CA ILE A 23 0.29 10.97 22.21
C ILE A 23 0.70 10.69 23.67
N SER A 24 -0.15 9.95 24.39
CA SER A 24 0.20 9.23 25.63
C SER A 24 -0.01 7.74 25.39
N ALA A 25 1.09 6.97 25.32
CA ALA A 25 1.01 5.52 25.20
C ALA A 25 0.48 4.85 26.49
N LYS A 26 0.75 5.45 27.66
CA LYS A 26 0.32 4.94 28.97
C LYS A 26 -1.19 5.08 29.13
N ASP A 27 -1.72 6.25 28.85
CA ASP A 27 -3.14 6.57 29.04
C ASP A 27 -3.96 6.32 27.77
N LYS A 28 -3.32 5.78 26.72
CA LYS A 28 -3.89 5.50 25.39
C LYS A 28 -4.53 6.71 24.71
N ILE A 29 -4.05 7.92 25.04
CA ILE A 29 -4.55 9.16 24.46
C ILE A 29 -4.02 9.30 23.03
N TYR A 30 -4.94 9.50 22.09
CA TYR A 30 -4.70 9.65 20.65
C TYR A 30 -4.04 8.46 19.93
N ILE A 31 -4.04 7.27 20.54
CA ILE A 31 -3.46 6.07 19.90
C ILE A 31 -4.26 5.60 18.68
N GLU A 32 -5.59 5.62 18.73
CA GLU A 32 -6.41 5.24 17.56
C GLU A 32 -6.23 6.22 16.40
N ARG A 33 -6.24 7.53 16.70
CA ARG A 33 -5.95 8.58 15.71
C ARG A 33 -4.56 8.42 15.09
N LEU A 34 -3.56 8.01 15.88
CA LEU A 34 -2.23 7.73 15.33
C LEU A 34 -2.25 6.56 14.35
N LYS A 35 -2.99 5.48 14.64
CA LYS A 35 -3.10 4.34 13.73
C LYS A 35 -3.78 4.73 12.42
N GLU A 36 -4.84 5.52 12.49
CA GLU A 36 -5.55 6.06 11.32
C GLU A 36 -4.61 6.92 10.48
N MET A 37 -3.91 7.88 11.10
CA MET A 37 -2.93 8.72 10.40
C MET A 37 -1.81 7.91 9.74
N ILE A 38 -1.27 6.91 10.42
CA ILE A 38 -0.25 6.03 9.83
C ILE A 38 -0.83 5.31 8.60
N PHE A 39 -2.06 4.80 8.70
CA PHE A 39 -2.67 4.07 7.60
C PHE A 39 -2.94 4.98 6.38
N ASP A 40 -3.46 6.18 6.62
CA ASP A 40 -3.76 7.17 5.60
C ASP A 40 -2.49 7.67 4.89
N GLU A 41 -1.43 7.96 5.66
CA GLU A 41 -0.14 8.42 5.12
C GLU A 41 0.63 7.33 4.37
N LEU A 42 0.41 6.06 4.69
CA LEU A 42 1.04 4.95 3.97
C LEU A 42 0.44 4.73 2.57
N ASP A 43 -0.73 5.32 2.29
CA ASP A 43 -1.48 5.25 1.02
C ASP A 43 -1.41 3.86 0.38
N LEU A 44 -1.87 2.86 1.12
CA LEU A 44 -1.76 1.45 0.74
C LEU A 44 -2.88 1.03 -0.21
N ILE A 45 -2.54 0.15 -1.15
CA ILE A 45 -3.46 -0.49 -2.09
C ILE A 45 -3.31 -2.02 -2.03
N ARG A 46 -4.41 -2.73 -2.31
CA ARG A 46 -4.48 -4.18 -2.35
C ARG A 46 -4.39 -4.68 -3.79
N ILE A 47 -3.50 -5.62 -4.05
CA ILE A 47 -3.41 -6.31 -5.35
C ILE A 47 -3.69 -7.79 -5.13
N TYR A 48 -4.60 -8.35 -5.93
CA TYR A 48 -4.94 -9.77 -5.87
C TYR A 48 -4.15 -10.52 -6.93
N LEU A 49 -3.42 -11.54 -6.52
CA LEU A 49 -2.60 -12.32 -7.45
C LEU A 49 -3.44 -13.44 -8.06
N LYS A 50 -3.22 -13.65 -9.36
CA LYS A 50 -3.89 -14.69 -10.12
C LYS A 50 -2.86 -15.53 -10.85
N GLU A 51 -2.92 -16.85 -10.65
CA GLU A 51 -2.13 -17.78 -11.44
C GLU A 51 -2.75 -17.99 -12.83
N PRO A 52 -1.92 -18.14 -13.89
CA PRO A 52 -2.41 -18.46 -15.23
C PRO A 52 -3.28 -19.72 -15.22
N GLY A 53 -4.51 -19.61 -15.75
CA GLY A 53 -5.46 -20.71 -15.83
C GLY A 53 -6.22 -21.05 -14.55
N LYS A 54 -5.93 -20.39 -13.42
CA LYS A 54 -6.69 -20.54 -12.16
C LYS A 54 -7.52 -19.30 -11.85
N GLU A 55 -8.44 -19.40 -10.90
CA GLU A 55 -9.15 -18.23 -10.38
C GLU A 55 -8.20 -17.34 -9.56
N ALA A 56 -8.56 -16.06 -9.42
CA ALA A 56 -7.80 -15.12 -8.61
C ALA A 56 -7.99 -15.43 -7.12
N ASP A 57 -6.93 -15.36 -6.33
CA ASP A 57 -7.07 -15.42 -4.89
C ASP A 57 -7.59 -14.07 -4.37
N MET A 58 -8.88 -14.02 -4.07
CA MET A 58 -9.55 -12.84 -3.52
C MET A 58 -9.50 -12.79 -1.98
N THR A 59 -8.88 -13.78 -1.34
CA THR A 59 -8.81 -13.90 0.12
C THR A 59 -7.55 -13.25 0.68
N VAL A 60 -6.41 -13.40 0.00
CA VAL A 60 -5.11 -12.87 0.45
C VAL A 60 -4.58 -11.83 -0.55
N PRO A 61 -4.79 -10.53 -0.29
CA PRO A 61 -4.20 -9.48 -1.12
C PRO A 61 -2.72 -9.26 -0.79
N LEU A 62 -1.95 -8.94 -1.82
CA LEU A 62 -0.65 -8.31 -1.67
C LEU A 62 -0.83 -6.81 -1.38
N ILE A 63 -0.33 -6.37 -0.22
CA ILE A 63 -0.37 -4.96 0.18
C ILE A 63 0.87 -4.23 -0.35
N ILE A 64 0.65 -3.18 -1.15
CA ILE A 64 1.69 -2.30 -1.71
C ILE A 64 1.29 -0.84 -1.54
N ARG A 65 2.21 0.10 -1.80
CA ARG A 65 1.88 1.53 -1.77
C ARG A 65 1.28 1.97 -3.10
N ARG A 66 0.41 2.98 -3.07
CA ARG A 66 -0.11 3.60 -4.30
C ARG A 66 1.03 4.13 -5.16
N GLY A 67 0.83 4.06 -6.47
CA GLY A 67 1.81 4.52 -7.46
C GLY A 67 2.85 3.47 -7.82
N PHE A 68 2.87 2.32 -7.14
CA PHE A 68 3.67 1.17 -7.53
C PHE A 68 3.28 0.68 -8.93
N LYS A 69 4.29 0.26 -9.67
CA LYS A 69 4.16 -0.33 -11.00
C LYS A 69 4.14 -1.85 -10.90
N VAL A 70 3.82 -2.51 -12.02
CA VAL A 70 3.92 -3.98 -12.15
C VAL A 70 5.35 -4.45 -11.84
N GLU A 71 6.37 -3.68 -12.23
CA GLU A 71 7.77 -3.98 -11.90
C GLU A 71 8.03 -4.09 -10.40
N ASP A 72 7.51 -3.14 -9.61
CA ASP A 72 7.69 -3.13 -8.15
C ASP A 72 7.06 -4.38 -7.51
N VAL A 73 5.90 -4.80 -8.04
CA VAL A 73 5.24 -6.05 -7.61
C VAL A 73 6.08 -7.27 -7.98
N CYS A 74 6.61 -7.33 -9.20
CA CYS A 74 7.49 -8.42 -9.62
C CYS A 74 8.73 -8.53 -8.72
N ASN A 75 9.40 -7.41 -8.42
CA ASN A 75 10.56 -7.37 -7.52
C ASN A 75 10.21 -7.82 -6.09
N LYS A 76 9.02 -7.47 -5.60
CA LYS A 76 8.55 -7.88 -4.27
C LYS A 76 8.22 -9.36 -4.18
N LEU A 77 7.74 -9.97 -5.27
CA LEU A 77 7.43 -11.39 -5.34
C LEU A 77 8.70 -12.25 -5.43
N HIS A 78 9.61 -11.90 -6.35
CA HIS A 78 10.87 -12.62 -6.51
C HIS A 78 11.85 -11.82 -7.36
N LYS A 79 13.14 -11.85 -6.98
CA LYS A 79 14.24 -11.14 -7.67
C LYS A 79 14.35 -11.44 -9.18
N ASP A 80 13.98 -12.64 -9.61
CA ASP A 80 14.12 -13.05 -11.01
C ASP A 80 12.93 -12.66 -11.90
N PHE A 81 11.79 -12.24 -11.31
CA PHE A 81 10.55 -12.07 -12.08
C PHE A 81 10.67 -10.98 -13.15
N VAL A 82 11.34 -9.87 -12.84
CA VAL A 82 11.57 -8.79 -13.80
C VAL A 82 12.39 -9.30 -14.99
N SER A 83 13.46 -10.06 -14.73
CA SER A 83 14.33 -10.60 -15.79
C SER A 83 13.61 -11.62 -16.71
N LYS A 84 12.66 -12.37 -16.15
CA LYS A 84 11.87 -13.37 -16.88
C LYS A 84 10.54 -12.81 -17.37
N PHE A 85 10.24 -11.53 -17.14
CA PHE A 85 8.92 -10.99 -17.44
C PHE A 85 8.63 -11.03 -18.95
N LYS A 86 7.42 -11.49 -19.30
CA LYS A 86 6.93 -11.48 -20.69
C LYS A 86 5.83 -10.43 -20.88
N PHE A 87 4.77 -10.54 -20.09
CA PHE A 87 3.67 -9.58 -20.00
C PHE A 87 2.88 -9.85 -18.72
N CYS A 88 1.96 -8.96 -18.35
CA CYS A 88 0.95 -9.25 -17.36
C CYS A 88 -0.45 -9.05 -17.94
N ARG A 89 -1.45 -9.62 -17.27
CA ARG A 89 -2.86 -9.26 -17.47
C ARG A 89 -3.39 -8.63 -16.19
N VAL A 90 -4.15 -7.55 -16.36
CA VAL A 90 -4.76 -6.83 -15.24
C VAL A 90 -6.27 -6.81 -15.39
N TRP A 91 -6.98 -7.01 -14.29
CA TRP A 91 -8.41 -6.76 -14.17
C TRP A 91 -8.64 -5.76 -13.05
N GLY A 92 -9.27 -4.65 -13.34
CA GLY A 92 -9.56 -3.63 -12.36
C GLY A 92 -9.53 -2.23 -12.96
N LYS A 93 -9.51 -1.22 -12.09
CA LYS A 93 -9.68 0.18 -12.49
C LYS A 93 -8.49 0.72 -13.27
N SER A 94 -7.29 0.18 -13.04
CA SER A 94 -6.10 0.62 -13.79
C SER A 94 -6.09 0.13 -15.24
N SER A 95 -6.89 -0.88 -15.59
CA SER A 95 -7.00 -1.42 -16.95
C SER A 95 -8.21 -0.84 -17.68
N LYS A 96 -8.08 -0.57 -18.99
CA LYS A 96 -9.22 -0.14 -19.81
C LYS A 96 -10.23 -1.26 -20.07
N PHE A 97 -9.72 -2.49 -20.17
CA PHE A 97 -10.53 -3.68 -20.42
C PHE A 97 -10.09 -4.82 -19.50
N PRO A 98 -11.02 -5.68 -19.04
CA PRO A 98 -10.68 -6.83 -18.21
C PRO A 98 -9.68 -7.76 -18.90
N GLY A 99 -8.58 -8.10 -18.22
CA GLY A 99 -7.55 -8.99 -18.75
C GLY A 99 -6.66 -8.35 -19.80
N GLN A 100 -6.61 -7.01 -19.85
CA GLN A 100 -5.74 -6.27 -20.76
C GLN A 100 -4.28 -6.65 -20.54
N LYS A 101 -3.56 -6.91 -21.64
CA LYS A 101 -2.12 -7.16 -21.60
C LYS A 101 -1.38 -5.84 -21.38
N LEU A 102 -0.53 -5.81 -20.35
CA LEU A 102 0.24 -4.65 -19.93
C LEU A 102 1.69 -5.05 -19.65
N MET A 103 2.54 -4.04 -19.51
CA MET A 103 3.99 -4.19 -19.30
C MET A 103 4.39 -3.69 -17.91
N LEU A 104 5.68 -3.84 -17.59
CA LEU A 104 6.28 -3.50 -16.30
C LEU A 104 5.97 -2.07 -15.82
N GLU A 105 5.90 -1.10 -16.75
CA GLU A 105 5.68 0.33 -16.45
C GLU A 105 4.26 0.67 -15.98
N HIS A 106 3.32 -0.27 -16.10
CA HIS A 106 1.92 -0.02 -15.79
C HIS A 106 1.72 0.22 -14.28
N LYS A 107 1.02 1.30 -13.93
CA LYS A 107 0.68 1.64 -12.55
C LYS A 107 -0.56 0.89 -12.10
N LEU A 108 -0.50 0.31 -10.91
CA LEU A 108 -1.60 -0.46 -10.34
C LEU A 108 -2.49 0.42 -9.46
N GLU A 109 -3.76 0.01 -9.34
CA GLU A 109 -4.77 0.61 -8.47
C GLU A 109 -5.31 -0.38 -7.44
N ASP A 110 -5.99 0.14 -6.41
CA ASP A 110 -6.57 -0.68 -5.35
C ASP A 110 -7.59 -1.68 -5.92
N LYS A 111 -7.45 -2.93 -5.47
CA LYS A 111 -8.22 -4.12 -5.87
C LYS A 111 -7.98 -4.61 -7.29
N ASP A 112 -6.91 -4.18 -7.95
CA ASP A 112 -6.52 -4.80 -9.21
C ASP A 112 -6.15 -6.28 -9.01
N ILE A 113 -6.56 -7.10 -9.97
CA ILE A 113 -6.13 -8.49 -10.10
C ILE A 113 -4.98 -8.53 -11.10
N LEU A 114 -3.87 -9.15 -10.73
CA LEU A 114 -2.66 -9.23 -11.53
C LEU A 114 -2.30 -10.70 -11.83
N GLU A 115 -2.22 -11.04 -13.11
CA GLU A 115 -1.69 -12.31 -13.60
C GLU A 115 -0.37 -12.06 -14.33
N ILE A 116 0.73 -12.61 -13.81
CA ILE A 116 2.08 -12.42 -14.36
C ILE A 116 2.42 -13.60 -15.27
N HIS A 117 2.91 -13.29 -16.48
CA HIS A 117 3.44 -14.28 -17.42
C HIS A 117 4.94 -14.11 -17.54
N LEU A 118 5.66 -15.17 -17.21
CA LEU A 118 7.11 -15.25 -17.33
C LEU A 118 7.50 -15.99 -18.62
N ARG A 119 8.74 -15.82 -19.06
CA ARG A 119 9.38 -16.54 -20.17
C ARG A 119 9.91 -17.89 -19.73
#